data_AF-Q55E91-F1
#
_entry.id   AF-Q55E91-F1
#
_cell.length_a   1.000
_cell.length_b   1.000
_cell.length_c   1.000
_cell.angle_alpha   90.00
_cell.angle_beta   90.00
_cell.angle_gamma   90.00
#
_symmetry.space_group_name_H-M   'P 1'
#
loop_
_entity.id
_entity.type
_entity.pdbx_description
1 polymer ?
#
loop_
_entity_poly.entity_id
_entity_poly.type
_entity_poly.pdbx_seq_one_letter_code
_entity_poly.pdbx_strand_id
1 'polypeptide(L)'
;MTKTDDIPIVFIEKKNIQEKILEIDVDKKHKERIAKSYEYIVNADKTCKEHLLLQEILDQCFFKQKQSYMKNCRPIVMEYLDKISKMDESRF
;
A
#
# COMPACT_ATOMS: atom_id res chain seq x y z
N MET A 1 -9.82 -36.13 57.18
CA MET A 1 -10.80 -35.82 56.12
C MET A 1 -10.38 -34.51 55.49
N THR A 2 -9.79 -34.57 54.31
CA THR A 2 -9.32 -33.43 53.52
C THR A 2 -10.51 -32.81 52.78
N LYS A 3 -10.63 -31.48 52.78
CA LYS A 3 -11.24 -30.63 51.71
C LYS A 3 -11.59 -29.26 52.27
N THR A 4 -10.66 -28.31 52.14
CA THR A 4 -10.84 -26.94 51.62
C THR A 4 -9.54 -26.18 51.85
N ASP A 5 -8.45 -26.65 51.22
CA ASP A 5 -7.18 -25.93 51.25
C ASP A 5 -7.21 -24.84 50.16
N ASP A 6 -7.27 -23.60 50.63
CA ASP A 6 -6.48 -22.46 50.16
C ASP A 6 -6.58 -22.04 48.69
N ILE A 7 -7.77 -21.57 48.27
CA ILE A 7 -7.82 -20.58 47.18
C ILE A 7 -7.85 -19.19 47.81
N PRO A 8 -6.79 -18.36 47.66
CA PRO A 8 -6.83 -16.99 48.12
C PRO A 8 -7.85 -16.19 47.29
N ILE A 9 -8.86 -15.63 47.96
CA ILE A 9 -9.82 -14.70 47.36
C ILE A 9 -9.12 -13.36 47.17
N VAL A 10 -8.74 -13.03 45.94
CA VAL A 10 -8.16 -11.72 45.59
C VAL A 10 -9.29 -10.79 45.16
N PHE A 11 -9.60 -9.79 45.98
CA PHE A 11 -10.49 -8.69 45.59
C PHE A 11 -9.71 -7.73 44.70
N ILE A 12 -10.00 -7.74 43.39
CA ILE A 12 -9.51 -6.69 42.49
C ILE A 12 -10.32 -5.42 42.81
N GLU A 13 -9.71 -4.47 43.53
CA GLU A 13 -10.31 -3.16 43.72
C GLU A 13 -10.54 -2.53 42.34
N LYS A 14 -11.81 -2.26 42.00
CA LYS A 14 -12.23 -1.48 40.81
C LYS A 14 -11.86 0.00 40.96
N LYS A 15 -10.60 0.31 41.21
CA LYS A 15 -10.06 1.68 41.22
C LYS A 15 -9.00 1.76 40.11
N ASN A 16 -9.26 2.63 39.13
CA ASN A 16 -8.39 2.96 37.98
C ASN A 16 -8.39 2.05 36.73
N ILE A 17 -9.54 1.48 36.34
CA ILE A 17 -9.74 1.21 34.91
C ILE A 17 -10.31 2.50 34.32
N GLN A 18 -9.49 3.26 33.56
CA GLN A 18 -10.00 4.40 32.80
C GLN A 18 -11.10 3.90 31.85
N GLU A 19 -12.37 4.25 32.12
CA GLU A 19 -13.51 3.92 31.26
C GLU A 19 -13.35 4.46 29.82
N LYS A 20 -12.42 5.38 29.58
CA LYS A 20 -12.05 5.87 28.25
C LYS A 20 -11.21 4.91 27.39
N ILE A 21 -10.74 3.78 27.94
CA ILE A 21 -9.98 2.78 27.17
C ILE A 21 -10.92 1.79 26.44
N LEU A 22 -12.23 1.85 26.68
CA LEU A 22 -13.23 0.87 26.20
C LEU A 22 -13.92 1.18 24.85
N GLU A 23 -13.55 2.25 24.13
CA GLU A 23 -14.07 2.51 22.77
C GLU A 23 -12.97 3.00 21.80
N ILE A 24 -11.76 2.46 21.91
CA ILE A 24 -10.87 2.51 20.75
C ILE A 24 -11.36 1.40 19.84
N ASP A 25 -12.12 1.76 18.81
CA ASP A 25 -12.54 0.87 17.73
C ASP A 25 -11.27 0.39 16.97
N VAL A 26 -10.58 -0.59 17.56
CA VAL A 26 -9.40 -1.25 17.01
C VAL A 26 -9.75 -1.80 15.63
N ASP A 27 -11.00 -2.26 15.44
CA ASP A 27 -11.51 -2.72 14.17
C ASP A 27 -11.61 -1.60 13.13
N LYS A 28 -12.09 -0.41 13.48
CA LYS A 28 -12.12 0.74 12.55
C LYS A 28 -10.73 1.21 12.16
N LYS A 29 -9.82 1.41 13.13
CA LYS A 29 -8.42 1.79 12.82
C LYS A 29 -7.71 0.71 11.98
N HIS A 30 -8.00 -0.56 12.25
CA HIS A 30 -7.45 -1.68 11.48
C HIS A 30 -8.02 -1.74 10.06
N LYS A 31 -9.34 -1.58 9.89
CA LYS A 31 -10.02 -1.50 8.59
C LYS A 31 -9.51 -0.33 7.75
N GLU A 32 -9.37 0.86 8.35
CA GLU A 32 -8.81 2.04 7.68
C GLU A 32 -7.37 1.81 7.22
N ARG A 33 -6.55 1.11 8.04
CA ARG A 33 -5.18 0.74 7.66
C ARG A 33 -5.17 -0.25 6.49
N ILE A 34 -5.98 -1.31 6.55
CA ILE A 34 -6.12 -2.29 5.47
C ILE A 34 -6.57 -1.60 4.18
N ALA A 35 -7.58 -0.72 4.25
CA ALA A 35 -8.08 0.01 3.09
C ALA A 35 -7.00 0.88 2.45
N LYS A 36 -6.22 1.63 3.24
CA LYS A 36 -5.08 2.42 2.75
C LYS A 36 -4.00 1.55 2.10
N SER A 37 -3.66 0.42 2.73
CA SER A 37 -2.69 -0.52 2.15
C SER A 37 -3.21 -1.14 0.85
N TYR A 38 -4.49 -1.49 0.78
CA TYR A 38 -5.12 -2.00 -0.43
C TYR A 38 -5.12 -0.97 -1.55
N GLU A 39 -5.51 0.28 -1.26
CA GLU A 39 -5.47 1.39 -2.22
C GLU A 39 -4.05 1.64 -2.75
N TYR A 40 -3.05 1.62 -1.86
CA TYR A 40 -1.65 1.71 -2.24
C TYR A 40 -1.24 0.58 -3.19
N ILE A 41 -1.58 -0.66 -2.89
CA ILE A 41 -1.26 -1.83 -3.74
C ILE A 41 -1.94 -1.71 -5.11
N VAL A 42 -3.21 -1.32 -5.15
CA VAL A 42 -3.95 -1.13 -6.41
C VAL A 42 -3.33 -0.04 -7.27
N ASN A 43 -2.95 1.09 -6.66
CA ASN A 43 -2.28 2.18 -7.37
C ASN A 43 -0.88 1.79 -7.87
N ALA A 44 -0.12 1.02 -7.07
CA ALA A 44 1.18 0.49 -7.47
C ALA A 44 1.07 -0.52 -8.62
N ASP A 45 0.10 -1.44 -8.58
CA ASP A 45 -0.18 -2.39 -9.66
C ASP A 45 -0.57 -1.67 -10.96
N LYS A 46 -1.45 -0.66 -10.87
CA LYS A 46 -1.82 0.18 -12.01
C LYS A 46 -0.60 0.86 -12.62
N THR A 47 0.24 1.47 -11.79
CA THR A 47 1.46 2.17 -12.24
C THR A 47 2.43 1.21 -12.93
N CYS A 48 2.61 0.00 -12.38
CA CYS A 48 3.45 -1.05 -12.96
C CYS A 48 2.91 -1.51 -14.33
N LYS A 49 1.59 -1.74 -14.44
CA LYS A 49 0.95 -2.13 -15.71
C LYS A 49 1.07 -1.05 -16.78
N GLU A 50 0.88 0.22 -16.41
CA GLU A 50 1.05 1.35 -17.33
C GLU A 50 2.50 1.47 -17.82
N HIS A 51 3.48 1.26 -16.94
CA HIS A 51 4.90 1.23 -17.30
C HIS A 51 5.21 0.12 -18.31
N LEU A 52 4.76 -1.12 -18.06
CA LEU A 52 4.96 -2.26 -18.97
C LEU A 52 4.31 -2.02 -20.33
N LEU A 53 3.10 -1.47 -20.35
CA LEU A 53 2.39 -1.17 -21.60
C LEU A 53 3.13 -0.10 -22.43
N LEU A 54 3.60 0.98 -21.80
CA LEU A 54 4.37 2.00 -22.51
C LEU A 54 5.69 1.44 -23.04
N GLN A 55 6.37 0.58 -22.28
CA GLN A 55 7.58 -0.08 -22.73
C GLN A 55 7.31 -0.92 -23.99
N GLU A 56 6.24 -1.71 -24.00
CA GLU A 56 5.85 -2.51 -25.17
C GLU A 56 5.54 -1.61 -26.39
N ILE A 57 4.82 -0.51 -26.20
CA ILE A 57 4.52 0.46 -27.26
C ILE A 57 5.81 1.07 -27.81
N LEU A 58 6.77 1.42 -26.94
CA LEU A 58 8.06 1.97 -27.35
C LEU A 58 8.88 0.94 -28.14
N ASP A 59 8.90 -0.32 -27.72
CA ASP A 59 9.58 -1.40 -28.45
C ASP A 59 8.97 -1.61 -29.84
N GLN A 60 7.63 -1.62 -29.94
CA GLN A 60 6.94 -1.67 -31.23
C GLN A 60 7.24 -0.42 -32.09
N CYS A 61 7.30 0.76 -31.48
CA CYS A 61 7.58 2.00 -32.19
C CYS A 61 9.03 2.03 -32.70
N PHE A 62 9.98 1.58 -31.89
CA PHE A 62 11.38 1.40 -32.28
C PHE A 62 11.50 0.40 -33.43
N PHE A 63 10.83 -0.75 -33.32
CA PHE A 63 10.86 -1.78 -34.35
C PHE A 63 10.30 -1.29 -35.69
N LYS A 64 9.20 -0.53 -35.68
CA LYS A 64 8.55 -0.01 -36.89
C LYS A 64 9.29 1.19 -37.50
N GLN A 65 9.75 2.12 -36.68
CA GLN A 65 10.28 3.41 -37.15
C GLN A 65 11.80 3.41 -37.38
N LYS A 66 12.52 2.46 -36.76
CA LYS A 66 13.98 2.33 -36.86
C LYS A 66 14.68 3.69 -36.63
N GLN A 67 15.31 4.25 -37.66
CA GLN A 67 16.03 5.51 -37.63
C GLN A 67 15.13 6.73 -37.34
N SER A 68 13.83 6.64 -37.64
CA SER A 68 12.86 7.71 -37.34
C SER A 68 12.22 7.59 -35.97
N TYR A 69 12.69 6.67 -35.10
CA TYR A 69 12.13 6.44 -33.77
C TYR A 69 11.99 7.73 -32.96
N MET A 70 13.08 8.48 -32.77
CA MET A 70 13.02 9.72 -31.99
C MET A 70 12.21 10.83 -32.66
N LYS A 71 12.00 10.78 -33.98
CA LYS A 71 11.16 11.75 -34.69
C LYS A 71 9.67 11.45 -34.51
N ASN A 72 9.30 10.17 -34.62
CA ASN A 72 7.91 9.74 -34.72
C ASN A 72 7.34 9.25 -33.38
N CYS A 73 8.18 8.77 -32.48
CA CYS A 73 7.78 8.20 -31.18
C CYS A 73 8.05 9.15 -30.01
N ARG A 74 8.56 10.37 -30.25
CA ARG A 74 8.93 11.34 -29.20
C ARG A 74 7.84 11.55 -28.15
N PRO A 75 6.55 11.75 -28.50
CA PRO A 75 5.52 11.97 -27.48
C PRO A 75 5.41 10.81 -26.49
N ILE A 76 5.48 9.58 -26.99
CA ILE A 76 5.40 8.35 -26.18
C ILE A 76 6.65 8.21 -25.30
N VAL A 77 7.83 8.54 -25.85
CA VAL A 77 9.09 8.54 -25.08
C VAL A 77 9.02 9.53 -23.92
N MET A 78 8.51 10.74 -24.16
CA MET A 78 8.36 11.76 -23.12
C MET A 78 7.37 11.33 -22.04
N GLU A 79 6.24 10.71 -22.43
CA GLU A 79 5.27 10.17 -21.46
C GLU A 79 5.89 9.05 -20.61
N TYR A 80 6.66 8.16 -21.22
CA TYR A 80 7.35 7.09 -20.50
C TYR A 80 8.39 7.64 -19.51
N LEU A 81 9.17 8.65 -19.92
CA LEU A 81 10.15 9.31 -19.04
C LEU A 81 9.47 10.02 -17.85
N ASP A 82 8.35 10.71 -18.09
CA ASP A 82 7.56 11.36 -17.03
C ASP A 82 6.96 10.34 -16.03
N LYS A 83 6.53 9.16 -16.52
CA LYS A 83 6.08 8.09 -15.61
C LYS A 83 7.23 7.51 -14.79
N ILE A 84 8.39 7.27 -15.39
CA ILE A 84 9.57 6.75 -14.66
C ILE A 84 10.01 7.75 -13.59
N SER A 85 10.09 9.04 -13.90
CA SER A 85 10.52 10.04 -12.91
C SER A 85 9.58 10.07 -11.70
N LYS A 86 8.26 9.94 -11.91
CA LYS A 86 7.27 9.86 -10.83
C LYS A 86 7.40 8.59 -9.99
N MET A 87 7.77 7.47 -10.62
CA MET A 87 8.02 6.21 -9.90
C MET A 87 9.26 6.30 -9.02
N ASP A 88 10.33 6.93 -9.51
CA ASP A 88 11.56 7.13 -8.74
C ASP A 88 11.36 8.12 -7.58
N GLU A 89 10.56 9.19 -7.78
CA GLU A 89 10.17 10.10 -6.70
C GLU A 89 9.38 9.39 -5.59
N SER A 90 8.50 8.45 -5.94
CA SER A 90 7.70 7.71 -4.96
C SER A 90 8.49 6.72 -4.08
N ARG A 91 9.79 6.55 -4.34
CA ARG A 91 10.68 5.65 -3.58
C ARG A 91 11.47 6.34 -2.45
N PHE A 92 11.43 7.68 -2.35
CA PHE A 92 12.12 8.48 -1.32
C PHE A 92 11.14 9.32 -0.48
#